data_AF-A0A7S9YV25-F1
#
_entry.id   AF-A0A7S9YV25-F1
#
_cell.length_a   1.000
_cell.length_b   1.000
_cell.length_c   1.000
_cell.angle_alpha   90.00
_cell.angle_beta   90.00
_cell.angle_gamma   90.00
#
_symmetry.space_group_name_H-M   'P 1'
#
loop_
_entity.id
_entity.type
_entity.pdbx_description
1 polymer ?
#
loop_
_entity_poly.entity_id
_entity_poly.type
_entity_poly.pdbx_seq_one_letter_code
_entity_poly.pdbx_strand_id
1 'polypeptide(L)'
;MLAAELTPGTEPQNMMAEAIAILDPVVALLSLVPITGDRTLLAEYGPAIEGAREMLVPAPPGQEPAAADEAAAAKVRELLLAAMRRGQRPLIQTPDRALFHEMARLATGTDMPEPSIPVGLQHAGFVTDTRVHQRSGCPRPISR
;
A
#
# COMPACT_ATOMS: atom_id res chain seq x y z
N MET A 1 4.48 46.61 -7.01
CA MET A 1 4.16 45.29 -7.61
C MET A 1 5.21 44.31 -7.10
N LEU A 2 4.87 43.54 -6.06
CA LEU A 2 5.75 42.50 -5.52
C LEU A 2 5.71 41.29 -6.46
N ALA A 3 6.89 40.86 -6.91
CA ALA A 3 7.08 39.57 -7.53
C ALA A 3 6.75 38.48 -6.50
N ALA A 4 5.80 37.60 -6.84
CA ALA A 4 5.55 36.39 -6.08
C ALA A 4 6.75 35.46 -6.29
N GLU A 5 7.56 35.31 -5.24
CA GLU A 5 8.60 34.28 -5.20
C GLU A 5 7.93 32.90 -5.29
N LEU A 6 8.11 32.24 -6.43
CA LEU A 6 7.82 30.82 -6.60
C LEU A 6 8.81 30.03 -5.73
N THR A 7 8.43 29.70 -4.50
CA THR A 7 9.17 28.76 -3.66
C THR A 7 9.16 27.37 -4.29
N PRO A 8 10.31 26.80 -4.70
CA PRO A 8 10.40 25.50 -5.40
C PRO A 8 10.14 24.27 -4.49
N GLY A 9 9.53 24.44 -3.33
CA GLY A 9 9.24 23.37 -2.36
C GLY A 9 7.75 23.05 -2.15
N THR A 10 6.85 23.86 -2.69
CA THR A 10 5.40 23.75 -2.45
C THR A 10 4.72 22.77 -3.40
N GLU A 11 5.21 22.66 -4.65
CA GLU A 11 4.56 21.84 -5.68
C GLU A 11 4.61 20.33 -5.40
N PRO A 12 5.74 19.72 -4.97
CA PRO A 12 5.79 18.28 -4.70
C PRO A 12 4.91 17.87 -3.52
N GLN A 13 4.79 18.75 -2.51
CA GLN A 13 4.01 18.50 -1.30
C GLN A 13 2.51 18.58 -1.57
N ASN A 14 2.08 19.50 -2.44
CA ASN A 14 0.70 19.61 -2.88
C ASN A 14 0.31 18.40 -3.74
N MET A 15 1.16 17.99 -4.69
CA MET A 15 0.93 16.79 -5.50
C MET A 15 0.80 15.52 -4.63
N MET A 16 1.60 15.38 -3.58
CA MET A 16 1.49 14.26 -2.64
C MET A 16 0.16 14.28 -1.88
N ALA A 17 -0.28 15.45 -1.41
CA ALA A 17 -1.56 15.58 -0.72
C ALA A 17 -2.74 15.25 -1.64
N GLU A 18 -2.70 15.72 -2.89
CA GLU A 18 -3.71 15.42 -3.91
C GLU A 18 -3.75 13.92 -4.25
N ALA A 19 -2.59 13.29 -4.43
CA ALA A 19 -2.49 11.85 -4.71
C ALA A 19 -3.05 11.01 -3.54
N ILE A 20 -2.78 11.40 -2.30
CA ILE A 20 -3.31 10.70 -1.11
C ILE A 20 -4.82 10.93 -0.96
N ALA A 21 -5.33 12.11 -1.33
CA ALA A 21 -6.74 12.44 -1.22
C ALA A 21 -7.63 11.50 -2.07
N ILE A 22 -7.14 11.08 -3.24
CA ILE A 22 -7.86 10.16 -4.14
C ILE A 22 -7.49 8.68 -3.92
N LEU A 23 -6.55 8.39 -3.02
CA LEU A 23 -6.08 7.03 -2.80
C LEU A 23 -7.19 6.19 -2.15
N ASP A 24 -7.38 4.96 -2.64
CA ASP A 24 -8.27 3.98 -2.02
C ASP A 24 -7.94 3.86 -0.51
N PRO A 25 -8.94 3.94 0.38
CA PRO A 25 -8.69 4.00 1.82
C PRO A 25 -8.07 2.71 2.37
N VAL A 26 -8.36 1.55 1.76
CA VAL A 26 -7.72 0.29 2.12
C VAL A 26 -6.24 0.36 1.74
N VAL A 27 -5.92 0.82 0.52
CA VAL A 27 -4.51 1.00 0.10
C VAL A 27 -3.77 1.98 1.01
N ALA A 28 -4.44 3.07 1.43
CA ALA A 28 -3.88 4.04 2.35
C ALA A 28 -3.56 3.41 3.72
N LEU A 29 -4.48 2.61 4.28
CA LEU A 29 -4.28 1.91 5.55
C LEU A 29 -3.14 0.89 5.45
N LEU A 30 -3.13 0.07 4.39
CA LEU A 30 -2.10 -0.94 4.16
C LEU A 30 -0.71 -0.34 3.93
N SER A 31 -0.63 0.92 3.49
CA SER A 31 0.61 1.68 3.39
C SER A 31 1.01 2.31 4.73
N LEU A 32 0.04 2.77 5.53
CA LEU A 32 0.27 3.42 6.82
C LEU A 32 0.81 2.46 7.89
N VAL A 33 0.30 1.22 7.95
CA VAL A 33 0.73 0.19 8.92
C VAL A 33 2.24 -0.07 8.86
N PRO A 34 2.86 -0.37 7.70
CA PRO A 34 4.30 -0.58 7.64
C PRO A 34 5.10 0.69 7.88
N ILE A 35 4.56 1.87 7.54
CA ILE A 35 5.21 3.17 7.82
C ILE A 35 5.31 3.41 9.34
N THR A 36 4.22 3.20 10.06
CA THR A 36 4.11 3.49 11.50
C THR A 36 4.53 2.33 12.39
N GLY A 37 4.57 1.10 11.86
CA GLY A 37 4.73 -0.11 12.64
C GLY A 37 3.51 -0.47 13.51
N ASP A 38 2.44 0.31 13.43
CA ASP A 38 1.28 0.16 14.29
C ASP A 38 0.25 -0.77 13.66
N ARG A 39 0.10 -1.96 14.25
CA ARG A 39 -0.86 -2.98 13.80
C ARG A 39 -2.27 -2.71 14.30
N THR A 40 -2.44 -1.90 15.36
CA THR A 40 -3.78 -1.65 15.91
C THR A 40 -4.66 -0.87 14.95
N LEU A 41 -4.04 -0.12 14.03
CA LEU A 41 -4.71 0.59 12.94
C LEU A 41 -5.58 -0.33 12.07
N LEU A 42 -5.18 -1.60 11.88
CA LEU A 42 -5.98 -2.59 11.14
C LEU A 42 -7.28 -2.93 11.88
N ALA A 43 -7.22 -3.10 13.20
CA ALA A 43 -8.39 -3.39 14.02
C ALA A 43 -9.29 -2.16 14.19
N GLU A 44 -8.70 -0.96 14.27
CA GLU A 44 -9.41 0.29 14.48
C GLU A 44 -10.16 0.76 13.23
N TYR A 45 -9.49 0.77 12.08
CA TYR A 45 -10.05 1.33 10.84
C TYR A 45 -10.52 0.26 9.84
N GLY A 46 -9.98 -0.95 9.90
CA GLY A 46 -10.27 -2.02 8.95
C GLY A 46 -11.77 -2.28 8.76
N PRO A 47 -12.55 -2.53 9.82
CA PRO A 47 -13.99 -2.81 9.70
C PRO A 47 -14.79 -1.67 9.05
N ALA A 48 -14.34 -0.43 9.22
CA ALA A 48 -15.03 0.76 8.68
C ALA A 48 -14.73 1.00 7.18
N ILE A 49 -13.70 0.37 6.64
CA ILE A 49 -13.24 0.58 5.25
C ILE A 49 -13.18 -0.69 4.40
N GLU A 50 -13.32 -1.89 5.00
CA GLU A 50 -13.21 -3.20 4.33
C GLU A 50 -14.18 -3.38 3.14
N GLY A 51 -15.30 -2.65 3.13
CA GLY A 51 -16.31 -2.69 2.07
C GLY A 51 -16.02 -1.81 0.86
N ALA A 52 -15.19 -0.78 1.02
CA ALA A 52 -15.07 0.37 0.12
C ALA A 52 -14.09 0.17 -1.02
N ARG A 53 -13.92 -1.08 -1.44
CA ARG A 53 -12.92 -1.48 -2.42
C ARG A 53 -13.30 -0.97 -3.79
N GLU A 54 -12.90 0.26 -4.10
CA GLU A 54 -13.18 0.87 -5.41
C GLU A 54 -12.18 0.39 -6.46
N MET A 55 -10.94 0.05 -6.07
CA MET A 55 -9.85 -0.20 -7.03
C MET A 55 -9.25 -1.61 -7.04
N LEU A 56 -9.26 -2.36 -5.92
CA LEU A 56 -8.40 -3.55 -5.78
C LEU A 56 -9.02 -4.84 -6.34
N VAL A 57 -10.31 -5.07 -6.13
CA VAL A 57 -11.02 -6.28 -6.57
C VAL A 57 -12.47 -5.91 -6.87
N PRO A 58 -13.00 -6.12 -8.08
CA PRO A 58 -14.41 -5.94 -8.33
C PRO A 58 -15.22 -6.84 -7.41
N ALA A 59 -16.29 -6.32 -6.82
CA ALA A 59 -17.16 -7.10 -5.96
C ALA A 59 -17.67 -8.37 -6.69
N PRO A 60 -17.84 -9.50 -5.99
CA PRO A 60 -18.44 -10.69 -6.58
C PRO A 60 -19.82 -10.38 -7.18
N PRO A 61 -20.25 -11.06 -8.26
CA PRO A 61 -21.56 -10.84 -8.85
C PRO A 61 -22.66 -11.06 -7.80
N GLY A 62 -23.50 -10.05 -7.59
CA GLY A 62 -24.57 -10.05 -6.58
C GLY A 62 -24.22 -9.42 -5.23
N GLN A 63 -23.02 -8.86 -5.06
CA GLN A 63 -22.65 -8.03 -3.92
C GLN A 63 -22.37 -6.59 -4.39
N GLU A 64 -23.08 -5.61 -3.84
CA GLU A 64 -22.69 -4.21 -3.99
C GLU A 64 -21.49 -3.93 -3.08
N PRO A 65 -20.44 -3.25 -3.56
CA PRO A 65 -19.37 -2.78 -2.68
C PRO A 65 -20.00 -1.86 -1.63
N ALA A 66 -19.74 -2.15 -0.35
CA ALA A 66 -20.24 -1.30 0.73
C ALA A 66 -19.43 0.00 0.74
N ALA A 67 -20.11 1.15 0.84
CA ALA A 67 -19.40 2.42 0.93
C ALA A 67 -18.50 2.46 2.17
N ALA A 68 -17.31 3.08 2.04
CA ALA A 68 -16.48 3.38 3.21
C ALA A 68 -17.26 4.29 4.16
N ASP A 69 -16.96 4.15 5.45
CA ASP A 69 -17.12 5.30 6.33
C ASP A 69 -16.14 6.39 5.88
N GLU A 70 -16.69 7.45 5.26
CA GLU A 70 -15.94 8.60 4.76
C GLU A 70 -15.10 9.28 5.86
N ALA A 71 -15.57 9.28 7.12
CA ALA A 71 -14.81 9.86 8.22
C ALA A 71 -13.58 9.00 8.55
N ALA A 72 -13.71 7.68 8.55
CA ALA A 72 -12.60 6.75 8.72
C ALA A 72 -11.60 6.85 7.56
N ALA A 73 -12.10 6.88 6.32
CA ALA A 73 -11.29 7.02 5.11
C ALA A 73 -10.49 8.34 5.12
N ALA A 74 -11.14 9.46 5.42
CA ALA A 74 -10.49 10.75 5.56
C ALA A 74 -9.41 10.72 6.66
N LYS A 75 -9.69 10.08 7.79
CA LYS A 75 -8.73 10.00 8.90
C LYS A 75 -7.49 9.19 8.55
N VAL A 76 -7.65 8.04 7.89
CA VAL A 76 -6.54 7.21 7.44
C VAL A 76 -5.66 7.98 6.44
N ARG A 77 -6.26 8.70 5.48
CA ARG A 77 -5.53 9.53 4.51
C ARG A 77 -4.77 10.67 5.19
N GLU A 78 -5.35 11.32 6.20
CA GLU A 78 -4.69 12.35 7.01
C GLU A 78 -3.46 11.77 7.73
N LEU A 79 -3.61 10.61 8.38
CA LEU A 79 -2.52 9.94 9.08
C LEU A 79 -1.39 9.54 8.13
N LEU A 80 -1.72 9.02 6.94
CA LEU A 80 -0.75 8.68 5.91
C LEU A 80 0.02 9.91 5.42
N LEU A 81 -0.69 10.99 5.11
CA LEU A 81 -0.06 12.25 4.69
C LEU A 81 0.89 12.79 5.78
N ALA A 82 0.46 12.74 7.05
CA ALA A 82 1.30 13.16 8.17
C ALA A 82 2.56 12.29 8.31
N ALA A 83 2.43 10.97 8.15
CA ALA A 83 3.56 10.05 8.20
C ALA A 83 4.54 10.26 7.03
N MET A 84 4.03 10.44 5.81
CA MET A 84 4.85 10.70 4.62
C MET A 84 5.58 12.04 4.70
N ARG A 85 4.93 13.10 5.22
CA ARG A 85 5.57 14.42 5.44
C ARG A 85 6.74 14.36 6.41
N ARG A 86 6.75 13.41 7.36
CA ARG A 86 7.88 13.19 8.26
C ARG A 86 9.07 12.50 7.57
N GLY A 87 8.90 12.03 6.33
CA GLY A 87 9.93 11.31 5.58
C GLY A 87 10.34 9.99 6.25
N GLN A 88 9.43 9.38 7.04
CA GLN A 88 9.73 8.16 7.76
C GLN A 88 9.93 7.01 6.78
N ARG A 89 11.02 6.26 6.97
CA ARG A 89 11.16 4.95 6.33
C ARG A 89 10.21 3.97 7.01
N PRO A 90 9.66 3.00 6.27
CA PRO A 90 8.85 1.95 6.86
C PRO A 90 9.56 1.28 8.04
N LEU A 91 8.91 1.25 9.20
CA LEU A 91 9.39 0.51 10.37
C LEU A 91 9.28 -1.00 10.13
N ILE A 92 8.28 -1.43 9.37
CA ILE A 92 8.11 -2.82 8.94
C ILE A 92 8.51 -2.90 7.46
N GLN A 93 9.70 -3.45 7.22
CA GLN A 93 10.22 -3.69 5.86
C GLN A 93 9.61 -4.94 5.23
N THR A 94 9.39 -5.97 6.05
CA THR A 94 8.75 -7.22 5.64
C THR A 94 7.76 -7.61 6.74
N PRO A 95 6.45 -7.60 6.46
CA PRO A 95 5.47 -8.07 7.44
C PRO A 95 5.69 -9.55 7.72
N ASP A 96 5.47 -9.95 8.97
CA ASP A 96 5.39 -11.38 9.29
C ASP A 96 4.14 -12.00 8.64
N ARG A 97 4.06 -13.33 8.68
CA ARG A 97 2.98 -14.08 8.00
C ARG A 97 1.59 -13.70 8.52
N ALA A 98 1.45 -13.48 9.82
CA ALA A 98 0.17 -13.14 10.43
C ALA A 98 -0.28 -11.74 10.00
N LEU A 99 0.61 -10.75 10.09
CA LEU A 99 0.34 -9.40 9.63
C LEU A 99 0.02 -9.36 8.13
N PHE A 100 0.80 -10.08 7.31
CA PHE A 100 0.54 -10.14 5.87
C PHE A 100 -0.83 -10.78 5.57
N HIS A 101 -1.21 -11.82 6.31
CA HIS A 101 -2.50 -12.47 6.14
C HIS A 101 -3.66 -11.51 6.47
N GLU A 102 -3.58 -10.76 7.58
CA GLU A 102 -4.58 -9.74 7.94
C GLU A 102 -4.68 -8.64 6.88
N MET A 103 -3.53 -8.13 6.41
CA MET A 103 -3.46 -7.13 5.35
C MET A 103 -4.05 -7.64 4.04
N ALA A 104 -3.73 -8.88 3.65
CA ALA A 104 -4.22 -9.51 2.43
C ALA A 104 -5.73 -9.70 2.50
N ARG A 105 -6.26 -10.21 3.63
CA ARG A 105 -7.70 -10.35 3.84
C ARG A 105 -8.42 -9.02 3.71
N LEU A 106 -7.89 -7.95 4.30
CA LEU A 106 -8.49 -6.63 4.18
C LEU A 106 -8.50 -6.16 2.71
N ALA A 107 -7.40 -6.38 1.98
CA ALA A 107 -7.24 -5.99 0.58
C ALA A 107 -8.19 -6.77 -0.36
N THR A 108 -8.34 -8.08 -0.16
CA THR A 108 -9.03 -8.97 -1.09
C THR A 108 -10.45 -9.34 -0.66
N GLY A 109 -10.77 -9.18 0.62
CA GLY A 109 -12.01 -9.66 1.23
C GLY A 109 -12.09 -11.15 1.44
N THR A 110 -10.99 -11.86 1.22
CA THR A 110 -10.93 -13.31 1.25
C THR A 110 -9.71 -13.73 2.04
N ASP A 111 -9.89 -14.77 2.86
CA ASP A 111 -8.74 -15.38 3.54
C ASP A 111 -7.83 -16.04 2.51
N MET A 112 -6.54 -15.72 2.59
CA MET A 112 -5.53 -16.30 1.71
C MET A 112 -5.10 -17.65 2.27
N PRO A 113 -5.09 -18.74 1.46
CA PRO A 113 -4.57 -20.02 1.92
C PRO A 113 -3.12 -19.90 2.40
N GLU A 114 -2.80 -20.55 3.53
CA GLU A 114 -1.45 -20.56 4.11
C GLU A 114 -0.32 -20.90 3.11
N PRO A 115 -0.50 -21.85 2.16
CA PRO A 115 0.52 -22.13 1.15
C PRO A 115 0.79 -20.98 0.17
N SER A 116 -0.16 -20.05 0.02
CA SER A 116 -0.08 -18.92 -0.90
C SER A 116 0.63 -17.70 -0.30
N ILE A 117 0.76 -17.62 1.02
CA ILE A 117 1.38 -16.48 1.73
C ILE A 117 2.79 -16.16 1.23
N PRO A 118 3.72 -17.13 1.05
CA PRO A 118 5.07 -16.81 0.57
C PRO A 118 5.08 -16.21 -0.83
N VAL A 119 4.18 -16.65 -1.70
CA VAL A 119 4.04 -16.12 -3.07
C VAL A 119 3.37 -14.75 -3.03
N GLY A 120 2.39 -14.54 -2.15
CA GLY A 120 1.79 -13.24 -1.91
C GLY A 120 2.82 -12.20 -1.47
N LEU A 121 3.71 -12.53 -0.53
CA LEU A 121 4.79 -11.65 -0.09
C LEU A 121 5.75 -11.29 -1.22
N GLN A 122 6.01 -12.22 -2.16
CA GLN A 122 6.82 -11.96 -3.35
C GLN A 122 6.13 -10.98 -4.31
N HIS A 123 4.86 -11.23 -4.63
CA HIS A 123 4.09 -10.37 -5.53
C HIS A 123 3.81 -8.99 -4.96
N ALA A 124 3.68 -8.88 -3.64
CA ALA A 124 3.57 -7.60 -2.94
C ALA A 124 4.92 -6.86 -2.82
N GLY A 125 6.03 -7.47 -3.27
CA GLY A 125 7.35 -6.86 -3.27
C GLY A 125 8.06 -6.84 -1.91
N PHE A 126 7.51 -7.50 -0.88
CA PHE A 126 8.14 -7.60 0.44
C PHE A 126 9.32 -8.57 0.48
N VAL A 127 9.34 -9.53 -0.45
CA VAL A 127 10.41 -10.53 -0.58
C VAL A 127 10.80 -10.63 -2.04
N THR A 128 12.10 -10.54 -2.33
CA THR A 128 12.60 -10.77 -3.69
C THR A 128 12.41 -12.23 -4.09
N ASP A 129 11.95 -12.48 -5.31
CA ASP A 129 11.90 -13.83 -5.86
C ASP A 129 13.34 -14.39 -5.97
N THR A 130 13.67 -15.37 -5.13
CA THR A 130 14.98 -16.03 -5.12
C THR A 130 15.12 -17.10 -6.22
N ARG A 131 14.10 -17.31 -7.07
CA ARG A 131 14.14 -18.27 -8.19
C ARG A 131 14.82 -17.71 -9.45
N VAL A 132 15.42 -16.53 -9.37
CA VAL A 132 16.34 -16.04 -10.41
C VAL A 132 17.46 -17.07 -10.54
N HIS A 133 17.34 -17.95 -11.54
CA HIS A 133 18.45 -18.78 -11.98
C HIS A 133 19.57 -17.82 -12.37
N GLN A 134 20.73 -17.95 -11.71
CA GLN A 134 21.95 -17.37 -12.25
C GLN A 134 22.09 -17.90 -13.68
N ARG A 135 21.91 -17.02 -14.68
CA ARG A 135 22.25 -17.36 -16.05
C ARG A 135 23.76 -17.56 -16.10
N SER A 136 24.20 -18.81 -16.02
CA SER A 136 25.56 -19.21 -16.30
C SER A 136 25.92 -18.80 -17.72
N GLY A 137 26.64 -17.69 -17.87
CA GLY A 137 27.34 -17.28 -19.08
C GLY A 137 26.46 -16.96 -20.28
N CYS A 138 26.20 -15.66 -20.53
CA CYS A 138 25.96 -15.23 -21.90
C CYS A 138 27.27 -15.44 -22.69
N PRO A 139 27.29 -16.24 -23.78
CA PRO A 139 28.48 -16.35 -24.61
C PRO A 139 28.82 -14.95 -25.16
N ARG A 140 30.07 -14.50 -25.00
CA ARG A 140 30.49 -13.23 -25.59
C ARG A 140 30.28 -13.30 -27.10
N PRO A 141 29.71 -12.25 -27.72
CA PRO A 141 29.63 -12.18 -29.17
C PRO A 141 31.06 -12.21 -29.73
N ILE A 142 31.30 -13.12 -30.67
CA ILE A 142 32.57 -13.28 -31.36
C ILE A 142 32.76 -12.02 -32.21
N SER A 143 33.71 -11.16 -31.85
CA SER A 143 34.10 -10.02 -32.69
C SER A 143 34.69 -10.57 -33.99
N ARG A 144 34.08 -10.20 -35.13
CA ARG A 144 34.65 -10.40 -36.46
C ARG A 144 35.67 -9.31 -36.77
#